data_AF-A0A177ATD1-F1
#
_entry.id   AF-A0A177ATD1-F1
#
_cell.length_a   1.000
_cell.length_b   1.000
_cell.length_c   1.000
_cell.angle_alpha   90.00
_cell.angle_beta   90.00
_cell.angle_gamma   90.00
#
_symmetry.space_group_name_H-M   'P 1'
#
loop_
_entity.id
_entity.type
_entity.pdbx_description
1 polymer ?
#
loop_
_entity_poly.entity_id
_entity_poly.type
_entity_poly.pdbx_seq_one_letter_code
_entity_poly.pdbx_strand_id
1 'polypeptide(L)'
;MASIIRSEEMAKCNIYIQSEAAYSVISEIGEIGIVQFVDMNQDINAFQRKFISDIKRCTFLERSLNYLQENLNKDGILPNELIESLPAPSQNDIIDLE
;
A
#
# COMPACT_ATOMS: atom_id res chain seq x y z
N MET A 1 5.19 -18.27 -21.57
CA MET A 1 5.22 -16.82 -21.29
C MET A 1 6.54 -16.25 -21.77
N ALA A 2 6.52 -15.58 -22.92
CA ALA A 2 7.57 -14.67 -23.40
C ALA A 2 7.01 -13.98 -24.66
N SER A 3 6.21 -12.93 -24.49
CA SER A 3 5.77 -12.10 -25.62
C SER A 3 6.85 -11.03 -25.89
N ILE A 4 7.99 -11.47 -26.45
CA ILE A 4 9.12 -10.56 -26.74
C ILE A 4 8.83 -9.61 -27.92
N ILE A 5 7.86 -9.95 -28.78
CA ILE A 5 7.58 -9.23 -30.04
C ILE A 5 6.27 -8.41 -29.96
N ARG A 6 5.38 -8.73 -29.02
CA ARG A 6 4.03 -8.15 -28.87
C ARG A 6 3.65 -8.05 -27.40
N SER A 7 2.64 -7.25 -27.08
CA SER A 7 2.06 -7.18 -25.74
C SER A 7 1.46 -8.53 -25.33
N GLU A 8 1.46 -8.79 -24.02
CA GLU A 8 0.77 -9.94 -23.44
C GLU A 8 -0.75 -9.72 -23.46
N GLU A 9 -1.52 -10.81 -23.51
CA GLU A 9 -2.97 -10.72 -23.50
C GLU A 9 -3.48 -10.25 -22.14
N MET A 10 -4.37 -9.26 -22.15
CA MET A 10 -4.96 -8.68 -20.95
C MET A 10 -6.43 -9.03 -20.84
N ALA A 11 -6.90 -9.35 -19.64
CA ALA A 11 -8.30 -9.60 -19.34
C ALA A 11 -8.82 -8.60 -18.30
N LYS A 12 -10.03 -8.08 -18.52
CA LYS A 12 -10.73 -7.25 -17.54
C LYS A 12 -11.62 -8.14 -16.67
N CYS A 13 -11.36 -8.17 -15.38
CA CYS A 13 -12.11 -8.95 -14.40
C CYS A 13 -12.81 -8.02 -13.40
N ASN A 14 -13.99 -8.43 -12.92
CA ASN A 14 -14.68 -7.77 -11.81
C ASN A 14 -14.43 -8.58 -10.54
N ILE A 15 -14.03 -7.91 -9.47
CA ILE A 15 -13.73 -8.54 -8.18
C ILE A 15 -14.83 -8.15 -7.18
N TYR A 16 -15.43 -9.15 -6.54
CA TYR A 16 -16.42 -8.96 -5.48
C TYR A 16 -15.82 -9.41 -4.16
N ILE A 17 -15.64 -8.47 -3.22
CA ILE A 17 -14.99 -8.74 -1.93
C ILE A 17 -15.89 -8.23 -0.81
N GLN A 18 -15.99 -9.01 0.27
CA GLN A 18 -16.62 -8.54 1.51
C GLN A 18 -15.76 -7.47 2.17
N SER A 19 -16.38 -6.48 2.82
CA SER A 19 -15.64 -5.35 3.40
C SER A 19 -14.64 -5.78 4.48
N GLU A 20 -14.91 -6.85 5.21
CA GLU A 20 -14.03 -7.38 6.28
C GLU A 20 -12.78 -8.06 5.72
N ALA A 21 -12.89 -8.73 4.57
CA ALA A 21 -11.76 -9.40 3.91
C ALA A 21 -11.00 -8.50 2.92
N ALA A 22 -11.50 -7.28 2.68
CA ALA A 22 -10.95 -6.38 1.66
C ALA A 22 -9.47 -6.09 1.87
N TYR A 23 -9.06 -5.84 3.12
CA TYR A 23 -7.67 -5.52 3.43
C TYR A 23 -6.73 -6.70 3.10
N SER A 24 -7.02 -7.89 3.63
CA SER A 24 -6.20 -9.09 3.42
C SER A 24 -6.11 -9.49 1.95
N VAL A 25 -7.23 -9.48 1.22
CA VAL A 25 -7.25 -9.86 -0.21
C VAL A 25 -6.46 -8.87 -1.05
N ILE A 26 -6.61 -7.56 -0.82
CA ILE A 26 -5.88 -6.53 -1.58
C ILE A 26 -4.38 -6.59 -1.25
N SER A 27 -4.03 -6.87 0.00
CA SER A 27 -2.66 -7.05 0.45
C SER A 27 -1.96 -8.18 -0.31
N GLU A 28 -2.58 -9.36 -0.37
CA GLU A 28 -2.04 -10.52 -1.10
C GLU A 28 -1.92 -10.23 -2.61
N ILE A 29 -2.92 -9.56 -3.21
CA ILE A 29 -2.85 -9.14 -4.62
C ILE A 29 -1.68 -8.18 -4.85
N GLY A 30 -1.42 -7.28 -3.90
CA GLY A 30 -0.30 -6.35 -3.93
C GLY A 30 1.06 -7.04 -3.90
N GLU A 31 1.19 -8.11 -3.11
CA GLU A 31 2.43 -8.91 -3.04
C GLU A 31 2.69 -9.70 -4.34
N ILE A 32 1.63 -10.16 -5.03
CA ILE A 32 1.78 -10.85 -6.32
C ILE A 32 2.16 -9.87 -7.45
N GLY A 33 1.58 -8.66 -7.45
CA GLY A 33 2.01 -7.58 -8.35
C GLY A 33 1.60 -7.71 -9.83
N ILE A 34 0.58 -8.52 -10.16
CA ILE A 34 0.14 -8.79 -11.55
C ILE A 34 -1.19 -8.13 -11.94
N VAL A 35 -1.76 -7.30 -11.06
CA VAL A 35 -3.10 -6.72 -11.25
C VAL A 35 -3.01 -5.20 -11.37
N GLN A 36 -3.73 -4.66 -12.36
CA GLN A 36 -3.92 -3.22 -12.51
C GLN A 36 -5.37 -2.85 -12.14
N PHE A 37 -5.53 -1.98 -11.13
CA PHE A 37 -6.84 -1.47 -10.74
C PHE A 37 -7.28 -0.29 -11.63
N VAL A 38 -8.56 -0.25 -11.96
CA VAL A 38 -9.20 0.85 -12.68
C VAL A 38 -10.07 1.63 -11.71
N ASP A 39 -9.93 2.95 -11.69
CA ASP A 39 -10.77 3.80 -10.84
C ASP A 39 -12.22 3.81 -11.36
N MET A 40 -13.12 3.27 -10.54
CA MET A 40 -14.57 3.26 -10.78
C MET A 40 -15.26 4.52 -10.23
N ASN A 41 -14.57 5.33 -9.43
CA ASN A 41 -15.11 6.47 -8.68
C ASN A 41 -14.45 7.79 -9.13
N GLN A 42 -14.31 7.98 -10.44
CA GLN A 42 -13.61 9.14 -11.02
C GLN A 42 -14.31 10.47 -10.71
N ASP A 43 -15.63 10.46 -10.58
CA ASP A 43 -16.43 11.65 -10.29
C ASP A 43 -16.42 12.05 -8.80
N ILE A 44 -15.91 11.17 -7.93
CA ILE A 44 -15.88 11.40 -6.48
C ILE A 44 -14.54 12.04 -6.11
N ASN A 45 -14.63 13.21 -5.47
CA ASN A 45 -13.46 13.91 -4.94
C ASN A 45 -12.70 13.01 -3.94
N ALA A 46 -11.37 13.06 -3.96
CA ALA A 46 -10.50 12.35 -3.04
C ALA A 46 -10.95 12.47 -1.57
N PHE A 47 -11.43 13.64 -1.15
CA PHE A 47 -11.86 13.90 0.23
C PHE A 47 -13.11 13.14 0.69
N GLN A 48 -13.93 12.68 -0.25
CA GLN A 48 -15.19 11.99 0.02
C GLN A 48 -15.06 10.46 -0.14
N ARG A 49 -13.86 9.96 -0.45
CA ARG A 49 -13.62 8.53 -0.60
C ARG A 49 -13.65 7.82 0.76
N LYS A 50 -14.15 6.58 0.75
CA LYS A 50 -14.45 5.77 1.96
C LYS A 50 -13.26 5.64 2.94
N PHE A 51 -12.03 5.49 2.44
CA PHE A 51 -10.84 5.16 3.25
C PHE A 51 -9.92 6.36 3.54
N ILE A 52 -10.43 7.59 3.46
CA ILE A 52 -9.55 8.77 3.64
C ILE A 52 -9.00 8.91 5.06
N SER A 53 -9.73 8.48 6.09
CA SER A 53 -9.25 8.48 7.46
C SER A 53 -7.97 7.67 7.59
N ASP A 54 -7.95 6.48 6.99
CA ASP A 54 -6.84 5.53 7.10
C ASP A 54 -5.64 6.02 6.29
N ILE A 55 -5.87 6.61 5.11
CA ILE A 55 -4.81 7.26 4.34
C ILE A 55 -4.18 8.41 5.14
N LYS A 56 -5.01 9.25 5.78
CA LYS A 56 -4.51 10.36 6.61
C LYS A 56 -3.67 9.87 7.79
N ARG A 57 -4.06 8.76 8.43
CA ARG A 57 -3.28 8.12 9.49
C ARG A 57 -1.91 7.69 8.98
N CYS A 58 -1.85 6.97 7.87
CA CYS A 58 -0.58 6.56 7.26
C CYS A 58 0.31 7.76 6.91
N THR A 59 -0.25 8.84 6.35
CA THR A 59 0.54 10.05 6.05
C THR A 59 1.08 10.76 7.29
N PHE A 60 0.39 10.63 8.43
CA PHE A 60 0.88 11.15 9.71
C PHE A 60 2.03 10.30 10.24
N LEU A 61 1.89 8.97 10.22
CA LEU A 61 2.96 8.05 10.62
C LEU A 61 4.22 8.23 9.76
N GLU A 62 4.07 8.36 8.46
CA GLU A 62 5.17 8.64 7.53
C GLU A 62 5.93 9.92 7.90
N ARG A 63 5.22 10.99 8.28
CA ARG A 63 5.84 12.24 8.74
C ARG A 63 6.63 12.04 10.03
N SER A 64 6.08 11.30 10.99
CA SER A 64 6.76 10.97 12.25
C SER A 64 8.02 10.14 12.01
N LEU A 65 7.97 9.16 11.11
CA LEU A 65 9.12 8.36 10.72
C LEU A 65 10.21 9.19 10.03
N ASN A 66 9.82 10.07 9.11
CA ASN A 66 10.77 10.97 8.44
C ASN A 66 11.45 11.91 9.44
N TYR A 67 10.70 12.46 10.40
CA TYR A 67 11.28 13.28 11.47
C TYR A 67 12.27 12.50 12.34
N LEU A 68 11.95 11.25 12.71
CA LEU A 68 12.87 10.38 13.45
C LEU A 68 14.15 10.10 12.65
N GLN A 69 14.01 9.78 11.36
CA GLN A 69 15.15 9.54 10.47
C GLN A 69 16.06 10.77 10.37
N GLU A 70 15.49 11.97 10.25
CA GLU A 70 16.26 13.21 10.24
C GLU A 70 17.04 13.43 11.54
N ASN A 71 16.45 13.09 12.69
CA ASN A 71 17.15 13.23 13.98
C ASN A 71 18.26 12.19 14.15
N LEU A 72 18.02 10.94 13.76
CA LEU A 72 19.05 9.89 13.77
C LEU A 72 20.25 10.27 12.89
N ASN A 73 19.97 10.85 11.72
CA ASN A 73 21.02 11.34 10.82
C ASN A 73 21.83 12.50 11.43
N LYS A 74 21.20 13.40 12.20
CA LYS A 74 21.91 14.47 12.93
C LYS A 74 22.85 13.91 14.00
N ASP A 75 22.44 12.84 14.66
CA ASP A 75 23.23 12.15 15.70
C ASP A 75 24.28 11.20 15.11
N GLY A 76 24.37 11.10 13.78
CA GLY A 76 25.34 10.24 13.07
C GLY A 76 25.02 8.74 13.15
N ILE A 77 23.79 8.38 13.52
CA ILE A 77 23.32 7.00 13.60
C ILE A 77 22.72 6.63 12.25
N LEU A 78 23.35 5.70 11.54
CA LEU A 78 22.82 5.16 10.30
C LEU A 78 21.88 3.99 10.62
N PRO A 79 20.58 4.06 10.24
CA PRO A 79 19.69 2.92 10.38
C PRO A 79 20.21 1.76 9.52
N ASN A 80 20.08 0.53 10.03
CA ASN A 80 20.44 -0.66 9.28
C ASN A 80 19.57 -0.75 8.01
N GLU A 81 20.20 -0.96 6.86
CA GLU A 81 19.46 -1.27 5.63
C GLU A 81 18.72 -2.61 5.82
N LEU A 82 17.41 -2.59 5.58
CA LEU A 82 16.61 -3.80 5.57
C LEU A 82 16.99 -4.59 4.30
N ILE A 83 17.51 -5.80 4.49
CA ILE A 83 17.98 -6.67 3.41
C ILE A 83 16.80 -7.39 2.73
N GLU A 84 15.66 -7.51 3.41
CA GLU A 84 14.48 -8.24 2.95
C GLU A 84 13.22 -7.37 2.89
N SER A 85 12.41 -7.62 1.87
CA SER A 85 11.05 -7.08 1.78
C SER A 85 10.20 -7.69 2.88
N LEU A 86 9.69 -6.84 3.78
CA LEU A 86 8.75 -7.28 4.80
C LEU A 86 7.38 -7.55 4.16
N PRO A 87 6.65 -8.58 4.62
CA PRO A 87 5.26 -8.77 4.23
C PRO A 87 4.41 -7.59 4.69
N ALA A 88 3.28 -7.40 4.05
CA ALA A 88 2.35 -6.35 4.47
C ALA A 88 1.87 -6.61 5.93
N PRO A 89 1.83 -5.58 6.77
CA PRO A 89 1.37 -5.72 8.16
C PRO A 89 -0.11 -6.06 8.22
N SER A 90 -0.58 -6.65 9.33
CA SER A 90 -2.01 -6.88 9.50
C SER A 90 -2.73 -5.57 9.84
N GLN A 91 -4.04 -5.53 9.59
CA GLN A 91 -4.85 -4.34 9.87
C GLN A 91 -4.81 -3.92 11.36
N ASN A 92 -4.66 -4.88 12.28
CA ASN A 92 -4.57 -4.60 13.71
C ASN A 92 -3.21 -4.00 14.09
N ASP A 93 -2.13 -4.49 13.49
CA ASP A 93 -0.77 -3.98 13.77
C ASP A 93 -0.63 -2.51 13.39
N ILE A 94 -1.33 -2.07 12.34
CA ILE A 94 -1.35 -0.65 11.91
C ILE A 94 -1.97 0.25 12.99
N ILE A 95 -2.96 -0.25 13.73
CA ILE A 95 -3.61 0.50 14.80
C ILE A 95 -2.66 0.62 16.00
N ASP A 96 -1.90 -0.44 16.28
CA ASP A 96 -0.93 -0.47 17.40
C ASP A 96 0.36 0.31 17.12
N LEU A 97 0.61 0.67 15.85
CA LEU A 97 1.73 1.52 15.40
C LEU A 97 1.49 3.03 15.62
N GLU A 98 0.29 3.44 16.06
CA GLU A 98 -0.05 4.81 16.49
C GLU A 98 0.50 5.13 17.91
#